data_AF-A0A376P782-F1
#
_entry.id   AF-A0A376P782-F1
#
_cell.length_a   1.000
_cell.length_b   1.000
_cell.length_c   1.000
_cell.angle_alpha   90.00
_cell.angle_beta   90.00
_cell.angle_gamma   90.00
#
_symmetry.space_group_name_H-M   'P 1'
#
loop_
_entity.id
_entity.type
_entity.pdbx_description
1 polymer ?
#
loop_
_entity_poly.entity_id
_entity_poly.type
_entity_poly.pdbx_seq_one_letter_code
_entity_poly.pdbx_strand_id
1 'polypeptide(L)'
;MAENNTVVEATWNDVQLEDSLGMEVGYRLIPMVDFQQDGELLGRIRSIRKKFAQEMGFLPPVVHIRDNMDLQPARYRILMKGVEIGSGDAYPGRWLAINPGTAAGTLPGEATVDPAFGLNAIWIESALKEHAPIQSDPHELTAVVRVALGRAITQQWFPGKDEVHVIGLDTPLERLLLQALQGGGGLEPGLADRLLAQTQEALSRQEMLGAPPVLLVNHALRPLLSRFLRRSLPQLVVLSNLELSDNRHIRMTATIGGK
;
A
#
# COMPACT_ATOMS: atom_id res chain seq x y z
N MET A 1 -56.14 41.53 -2.43
CA MET A 1 -56.20 40.14 -1.91
C MET A 1 -54.77 39.65 -1.88
N ALA A 2 -54.24 39.33 -0.70
CA ALA A 2 -52.85 38.92 -0.53
C ALA A 2 -52.76 37.39 -0.60
N GLU A 3 -51.90 36.86 -1.46
CA GLU A 3 -51.58 35.44 -1.55
C GLU A 3 -50.78 35.03 -0.30
N ASN A 4 -51.34 34.10 0.48
CA ASN A 4 -50.69 33.51 1.63
C ASN A 4 -49.70 32.43 1.14
N ASN A 5 -48.41 32.79 1.07
CA ASN A 5 -47.33 31.83 0.87
C ASN A 5 -47.08 31.10 2.20
N THR A 6 -47.76 29.97 2.43
CA THR A 6 -47.52 29.13 3.61
C THR A 6 -46.18 28.41 3.45
N VAL A 7 -45.19 28.84 4.21
CA VAL A 7 -43.90 28.16 4.35
C VAL A 7 -44.18 26.79 4.99
N VAL A 8 -43.84 25.71 4.28
CA VAL A 8 -43.96 24.34 4.80
C VAL A 8 -42.88 24.14 5.87
N GLU A 9 -43.30 23.84 7.09
CA GLU A 9 -42.44 23.65 8.25
C GLU A 9 -41.90 22.20 8.29
N ALA A 10 -40.62 22.02 8.58
CA ALA A 10 -39.97 20.71 8.59
C ALA A 10 -40.56 19.80 9.68
N THR A 11 -40.76 18.53 9.34
CA THR A 11 -41.35 17.49 10.18
C THR A 11 -40.31 16.42 10.55
N TRP A 12 -40.60 15.60 11.56
CA TRP A 12 -39.75 14.44 11.90
C TRP A 12 -39.61 13.42 10.77
N ASN A 13 -40.51 13.44 9.77
CA ASN A 13 -40.41 12.61 8.57
C ASN A 13 -39.33 13.12 7.59
N ASP A 14 -38.87 14.37 7.75
CA ASP A 14 -37.76 14.95 6.97
C ASP A 14 -36.39 14.59 7.56
N VAL A 15 -36.36 13.96 8.73
CA VAL A 15 -35.13 13.46 9.36
C VAL A 15 -34.71 12.17 8.68
N GLN A 16 -33.81 12.28 7.69
CA GLN A 16 -33.13 11.12 7.14
C GLN A 16 -32.06 10.63 8.11
N LEU A 17 -32.09 9.33 8.43
CA LEU A 17 -30.98 8.69 9.12
C LEU A 17 -29.76 8.74 8.20
N GLU A 18 -28.67 9.33 8.67
CA GLU A 18 -27.42 9.35 7.92
C GLU A 18 -26.83 7.95 7.80
N ASP A 19 -26.42 7.60 6.58
CA ASP A 19 -25.74 6.36 6.32
C ASP A 19 -24.41 6.33 7.08
N SER A 20 -24.16 5.24 7.81
CA SER A 20 -22.89 5.06 8.52
C SER A 20 -21.69 5.04 7.56
N LEU A 21 -21.89 4.50 6.37
CA LEU A 21 -20.93 4.51 5.26
C LEU A 21 -21.69 4.69 3.94
N GLY A 22 -21.34 5.73 3.19
CA GLY A 22 -22.01 6.11 1.95
C GLY A 22 -21.02 6.30 0.80
N MET A 23 -21.53 6.23 -0.42
CA MET A 23 -20.81 6.56 -1.65
C MET A 23 -21.74 7.33 -2.58
N GLU A 24 -21.30 8.51 -2.99
CA GLU A 24 -21.98 9.29 -4.03
C GLU A 24 -21.22 9.14 -5.34
N VAL A 25 -21.94 9.00 -6.44
CA VAL A 25 -21.35 8.79 -7.76
C VAL A 25 -21.94 9.74 -8.81
N GLY A 26 -21.09 10.27 -9.67
CA GLY A 26 -21.52 10.99 -10.88
C GLY A 26 -22.12 10.04 -11.93
N TYR A 27 -22.88 10.60 -12.87
CA TYR A 27 -23.72 9.80 -13.77
C TYR A 27 -22.96 8.81 -14.66
N ARG A 28 -21.67 9.03 -14.99
CA ARG A 28 -20.89 8.06 -15.80
C ARG A 28 -20.54 6.81 -15.00
N LEU A 29 -20.57 6.87 -13.67
CA LEU A 29 -20.23 5.74 -12.80
C LEU A 29 -21.44 4.85 -12.48
N ILE A 30 -22.66 5.31 -12.78
CA ILE A 30 -23.91 4.56 -12.52
C ILE A 30 -23.84 3.11 -13.05
N PRO A 31 -23.38 2.82 -14.28
CA PRO A 31 -23.31 1.44 -14.76
C PRO A 31 -22.39 0.53 -13.92
N MET A 32 -21.39 1.08 -13.24
CA MET A 32 -20.49 0.30 -12.37
C MET A 32 -21.14 -0.09 -11.04
N VAL A 33 -22.20 0.60 -10.64
CA VAL A 33 -22.91 0.40 -9.36
C VAL A 33 -24.36 -0.04 -9.53
N ASP A 34 -24.81 -0.28 -10.76
CA ASP A 34 -26.16 -0.73 -11.06
C ASP A 34 -26.30 -2.23 -10.79
N PHE A 35 -27.24 -2.58 -9.91
CA PHE A 35 -27.55 -3.97 -9.58
C PHE A 35 -28.15 -4.74 -10.77
N GLN A 36 -28.91 -4.07 -11.64
CA GLN A 36 -29.55 -4.71 -12.79
C GLN A 36 -28.53 -5.10 -13.88
N GLN A 37 -27.40 -4.40 -13.93
CA GLN A 37 -26.32 -4.63 -14.90
C GLN A 37 -25.16 -5.46 -14.30
N ASP A 38 -25.35 -6.04 -13.11
CA ASP A 38 -24.29 -6.69 -12.32
C ASP A 38 -23.02 -5.84 -12.23
N GLY A 39 -23.21 -4.56 -11.86
CA GLY A 39 -22.15 -3.56 -11.79
C GLY A 39 -20.92 -4.05 -11.05
N GLU A 40 -19.77 -4.01 -11.73
CA GLU A 40 -18.50 -4.59 -11.25
C GLU A 40 -18.11 -4.10 -9.85
N LEU A 41 -18.42 -2.83 -9.52
CA LEU A 41 -18.08 -2.24 -8.23
C LEU A 41 -18.85 -2.88 -7.08
N LEU A 42 -20.11 -3.29 -7.30
CA LEU A 42 -20.91 -3.98 -6.29
C LEU A 42 -20.26 -5.31 -5.87
N GLY A 43 -19.77 -6.09 -6.84
CA GLY A 43 -19.06 -7.35 -6.59
C GLY A 43 -17.77 -7.13 -5.80
N ARG A 44 -17.03 -6.07 -6.14
CA ARG A 44 -15.79 -5.67 -5.44
C ARG A 44 -16.06 -5.23 -4.00
N ILE A 45 -17.08 -4.41 -3.75
CA ILE A 45 -17.48 -3.99 -2.40
C ILE A 45 -17.88 -5.20 -1.55
N ARG A 46 -18.68 -6.14 -2.10
CA ARG A 46 -19.04 -7.39 -1.42
C ARG A 46 -17.81 -8.19 -1.01
N SER A 47 -16.84 -8.31 -1.92
CA SER A 47 -15.59 -9.05 -1.69
C SER A 47 -14.72 -8.38 -0.63
N ILE A 48 -14.58 -7.05 -0.66
CA ILE A 48 -13.85 -6.27 0.35
C ILE A 48 -14.48 -6.46 1.73
N ARG A 49 -15.80 -6.32 1.86
CA ARG A 49 -16.50 -6.50 3.14
C ARG A 49 -16.33 -7.91 3.70
N LYS A 50 -16.43 -8.94 2.85
CA LYS A 50 -16.22 -10.33 3.25
C LYS A 50 -14.79 -10.57 3.72
N LYS A 51 -13.80 -10.08 2.97
CA LYS A 51 -12.38 -10.20 3.33
C LYS A 51 -12.08 -9.48 4.65
N PHE A 52 -12.59 -8.26 4.83
CA PHE A 52 -12.42 -7.49 6.06
C PHE A 52 -12.99 -8.23 7.28
N ALA A 53 -14.18 -8.83 7.13
CA ALA A 53 -14.80 -9.61 8.22
C ALA A 53 -13.96 -10.84 8.61
N GLN A 54 -13.35 -11.50 7.63
CA GLN A 54 -12.50 -12.67 7.86
C GLN A 54 -11.15 -12.30 8.50
N GLU A 55 -10.56 -11.17 8.09
CA GLU A 55 -9.23 -10.76 8.58
C GLU A 55 -9.29 -10.03 9.92
N MET A 56 -10.30 -9.20 10.14
CA MET A 56 -10.40 -8.31 11.31
C MET A 56 -11.41 -8.79 12.36
N GLY A 57 -12.21 -9.82 12.05
CA GLY A 57 -13.24 -10.36 12.97
C GLY A 57 -14.46 -9.45 13.15
N PHE A 58 -14.62 -8.45 12.30
CA PHE A 58 -15.71 -7.47 12.34
C PHE A 58 -16.28 -7.24 10.95
N LEU A 59 -17.61 -7.30 10.80
CA LEU A 59 -18.28 -7.05 9.53
C LEU A 59 -18.56 -5.55 9.35
N PRO A 60 -17.95 -4.87 8.36
CA PRO A 60 -18.23 -3.46 8.10
C PRO A 60 -19.69 -3.20 7.74
N PRO A 61 -20.23 -1.99 8.05
CA PRO A 61 -21.56 -1.60 7.60
C PRO A 61 -21.70 -1.70 6.08
N VAL A 62 -22.93 -1.76 5.59
CA VAL A 62 -23.22 -1.70 4.16
C VAL A 62 -22.85 -0.32 3.62
N VAL A 63 -22.37 -0.27 2.38
CA VAL A 63 -22.09 1.00 1.69
C VAL A 63 -23.36 1.38 0.93
N HIS A 64 -24.00 2.47 1.32
CA HIS A 64 -25.15 2.99 0.58
C HIS A 64 -24.65 3.81 -0.59
N ILE A 65 -25.06 3.44 -1.81
CA ILE A 65 -24.63 4.11 -3.03
C ILE A 65 -25.79 4.96 -3.56
N ARG A 66 -25.54 6.23 -3.86
CA ARG A 66 -26.52 7.17 -4.40
C ARG A 66 -25.92 7.88 -5.61
N ASP A 67 -26.71 8.11 -6.65
CA ASP A 67 -26.32 9.04 -7.69
C ASP A 67 -26.37 10.47 -7.15
N ASN A 68 -25.41 11.29 -7.57
CA ASN A 68 -25.38 12.70 -7.27
C ASN A 68 -25.11 13.47 -8.56
N MET A 69 -26.16 14.10 -9.09
CA MET A 69 -26.11 14.84 -10.35
C MET A 69 -25.32 16.15 -10.27
N ASP A 70 -25.01 16.62 -9.06
CA ASP A 70 -24.13 17.78 -8.84
C ASP A 70 -22.63 17.41 -8.93
N LEU A 71 -22.30 16.12 -8.87
CA LEU A 71 -20.92 15.66 -9.08
C LEU A 71 -20.51 15.74 -10.54
N GLN A 72 -19.21 15.94 -10.74
CA GLN A 72 -18.61 15.76 -12.07
C GLN A 72 -18.92 14.35 -12.61
N PRO A 73 -19.07 14.19 -13.93
CA PRO A 73 -19.58 12.96 -14.54
C PRO A 73 -18.90 11.67 -14.05
N ALA A 74 -17.58 11.71 -13.91
CA ALA A 74 -16.71 10.59 -13.55
C ALA A 74 -16.23 10.63 -12.09
N ARG A 75 -16.77 11.54 -11.26
CA ARG A 75 -16.34 11.72 -9.88
C ARG A 75 -17.14 10.85 -8.92
N TYR A 76 -16.50 10.38 -7.87
CA TYR A 76 -17.13 9.77 -6.71
C TYR A 76 -16.69 10.45 -5.41
N ARG A 77 -17.51 10.28 -4.37
CA ARG A 77 -17.17 10.67 -2.99
C ARG A 77 -17.55 9.52 -2.06
N ILE A 78 -16.79 9.35 -0.98
CA ILE A 78 -17.01 8.38 0.08
C ILE A 78 -17.34 9.17 1.34
N LEU A 79 -18.42 8.80 2.00
CA LEU A 79 -18.96 9.49 3.16
C LEU A 79 -19.00 8.56 4.37
N MET A 80 -18.73 9.10 5.55
CA MET A 80 -18.93 8.40 6.82
C MET A 80 -19.77 9.30 7.72
N LYS A 81 -21.01 8.88 8.03
CA LYS A 81 -21.99 9.69 8.77
C LYS A 81 -22.15 11.08 8.13
N GLY A 82 -22.47 11.10 6.84
CA GLY A 82 -22.65 12.33 6.06
C GLY A 82 -21.38 13.13 5.72
N VAL A 83 -20.24 12.88 6.38
CA VAL A 83 -18.99 13.63 6.16
C VAL A 83 -18.15 12.99 5.06
N GLU A 84 -17.70 13.77 4.07
CA GLU A 84 -16.75 13.29 3.05
C GLU A 84 -15.41 12.90 3.70
N ILE A 85 -15.03 11.64 3.51
CA ILE A 85 -13.75 11.09 3.98
C ILE A 85 -12.79 10.75 2.84
N GLY A 86 -13.25 10.83 1.59
CA GLY A 86 -12.41 10.64 0.41
C GLY A 86 -13.20 10.88 -0.88
N SER A 87 -12.48 11.24 -1.93
CA SER A 87 -13.04 11.39 -3.28
C SER A 87 -12.00 11.12 -4.34
N GLY A 88 -12.45 10.95 -5.57
CA GLY A 88 -11.60 10.71 -6.71
C GLY A 88 -12.38 10.65 -8.00
N ASP A 89 -11.65 10.49 -9.09
CA ASP A 89 -12.21 10.34 -10.41
C ASP A 89 -12.01 8.90 -10.88
N ALA A 90 -12.98 8.35 -11.60
CA ALA A 90 -12.91 7.05 -12.22
C ALA A 90 -13.50 7.14 -13.63
N TYR A 91 -12.78 6.65 -14.63
CA TYR A 91 -13.23 6.73 -16.01
C TYR A 91 -13.54 5.32 -16.54
N PRO A 92 -14.83 4.91 -16.60
CA PRO A 92 -15.21 3.64 -17.20
C PRO A 92 -14.67 3.50 -18.62
N GLY A 93 -14.10 2.34 -18.94
CA GLY A 93 -13.46 2.05 -20.23
C GLY A 93 -11.97 2.44 -20.32
N ARG A 94 -11.44 3.15 -19.33
CA ARG A 94 -10.00 3.46 -19.20
C ARG A 94 -9.36 2.63 -18.08
N TRP A 95 -8.03 2.60 -18.09
CA TRP A 95 -7.23 1.97 -17.06
C TRP A 95 -6.38 3.01 -16.35
N LEU A 96 -6.16 2.83 -15.05
CA LEU A 96 -5.25 3.67 -14.28
C LEU A 96 -3.88 2.98 -14.22
N ALA A 97 -2.90 3.49 -14.96
CA ALA A 97 -1.52 3.02 -14.92
C ALA A 97 -0.78 3.72 -13.77
N ILE A 98 -0.58 3.00 -12.67
CA ILE A 98 0.08 3.53 -11.47
C ILE A 98 1.59 3.29 -11.60
N ASN A 99 2.39 4.33 -11.40
CA ASN A 99 3.84 4.22 -11.31
C ASN A 99 4.26 3.98 -9.85
N PRO A 100 4.72 2.76 -9.51
CA PRO A 100 5.18 2.43 -8.17
C PRO A 100 6.54 3.03 -7.77
N GLY A 101 7.16 3.83 -8.65
CA GLY A 101 8.51 4.38 -8.49
C GLY A 101 9.57 3.68 -9.34
N THR A 102 9.21 2.58 -10.01
CA THR A 102 10.11 1.79 -10.87
C THR A 102 9.70 1.75 -12.34
N ALA A 103 8.60 2.41 -12.72
CA ALA A 103 8.16 2.41 -14.11
C ALA A 103 9.15 3.21 -14.99
N ALA A 104 9.55 2.60 -16.11
CA ALA A 104 10.39 3.24 -17.10
C ALA A 104 9.52 3.86 -18.20
N GLY A 105 9.81 5.11 -18.55
CA GLY A 105 9.09 5.86 -19.58
C GLY A 105 7.78 6.49 -19.10
N THR A 106 7.07 7.12 -20.05
CA THR A 106 5.79 7.80 -19.82
C THR A 106 4.77 7.30 -20.82
N LEU A 107 3.55 7.06 -20.36
CA LEU A 107 2.43 6.68 -21.23
C LEU A 107 1.65 7.95 -21.63
N PRO A 108 1.10 8.01 -22.85
CA PRO A 108 0.18 9.09 -23.21
C PRO A 108 -1.13 8.91 -22.46
N GLY A 109 -1.62 10.00 -21.86
CA GLY A 109 -2.86 9.97 -21.07
C GLY A 109 -2.98 11.15 -20.12
N GLU A 110 -4.05 11.14 -19.32
CA GLU A 110 -4.31 12.17 -18.31
C GLU A 110 -3.56 11.80 -17.03
N ALA A 111 -2.56 12.61 -16.67
CA ALA A 111 -1.79 12.42 -15.45
C ALA A 111 -2.66 12.69 -14.20
N THR A 112 -2.51 11.85 -13.19
CA THR A 112 -3.27 11.91 -11.94
C THR A 112 -2.48 11.26 -10.80
N VAL A 113 -3.13 11.07 -9.66
CA VAL A 113 -2.57 10.43 -8.49
C VAL A 113 -3.49 9.28 -8.06
N ASP A 114 -2.92 8.13 -7.73
CA ASP A 114 -3.66 7.01 -7.15
C ASP A 114 -4.29 7.42 -5.80
N PRO A 115 -5.62 7.25 -5.62
CA PRO A 115 -6.32 7.72 -4.43
C PRO A 115 -6.02 6.92 -3.16
N ALA A 116 -5.39 5.75 -3.26
CA ALA A 116 -5.08 4.92 -2.09
C ALA A 116 -3.73 5.26 -1.46
N PHE A 117 -2.70 5.48 -2.28
CA PHE A 117 -1.31 5.60 -1.82
C PHE A 117 -0.64 6.92 -2.23
N GLY A 118 -1.27 7.75 -3.06
CA GLY A 118 -0.68 9.00 -3.51
C GLY A 118 0.40 8.82 -4.58
N LEU A 119 0.40 7.68 -5.29
CA LEU A 119 1.39 7.38 -6.33
C LEU A 119 1.07 8.09 -7.64
N ASN A 120 2.10 8.52 -8.37
CA ASN A 120 1.93 9.09 -9.72
C ASN A 120 1.25 8.07 -10.63
N ALA A 121 0.19 8.48 -11.33
CA ALA A 121 -0.55 7.60 -12.22
C ALA A 121 -0.98 8.32 -13.50
N ILE A 122 -1.35 7.55 -14.52
CA ILE A 122 -1.84 8.08 -15.79
C ILE A 122 -3.07 7.28 -16.20
N TRP A 123 -4.15 7.98 -16.55
CA TRP A 123 -5.30 7.35 -17.21
C TRP A 123 -4.96 7.04 -18.66
N ILE A 124 -4.99 5.74 -18.99
CA ILE A 124 -4.65 5.23 -20.30
C ILE A 124 -5.87 4.58 -20.97
N GLU A 125 -5.89 4.62 -22.30
CA GLU A 125 -6.88 3.89 -23.10
C GLU A 125 -6.61 2.38 -23.03
N SER A 126 -7.66 1.56 -23.19
CA SER A 126 -7.55 0.10 -23.10
C SER A 126 -6.51 -0.52 -24.06
N ALA A 127 -6.25 0.10 -25.21
CA ALA A 127 -5.23 -0.34 -26.17
C ALA A 127 -3.78 -0.24 -25.61
N LEU A 128 -3.54 0.65 -24.66
CA LEU A 128 -2.23 0.83 -24.02
C LEU A 128 -2.04 -0.10 -22.83
N LYS A 129 -3.06 -0.86 -22.42
CA LYS A 129 -3.00 -1.79 -21.29
C LYS A 129 -1.90 -2.84 -21.46
N GLU A 130 -1.68 -3.36 -22.66
CA GLU A 130 -0.62 -4.33 -22.96
C GLU A 130 0.78 -3.71 -22.94
N HIS A 131 0.87 -2.40 -23.17
CA HIS A 131 2.12 -1.62 -23.12
C HIS A 131 2.43 -1.10 -21.71
N ALA A 132 1.43 -1.09 -20.81
CA ALA A 132 1.62 -0.78 -19.42
C ALA A 132 2.06 -2.06 -18.68
N PRO A 133 3.19 -2.05 -17.94
CA PRO A 133 3.59 -3.20 -17.16
C PRO A 133 2.52 -3.48 -16.08
N ILE A 134 1.72 -4.52 -16.29
CA ILE A 134 0.80 -5.03 -15.27
C ILE A 134 1.67 -5.74 -14.22
N GLN A 135 1.96 -5.06 -13.11
CA GLN A 135 2.58 -5.71 -11.96
C GLN A 135 1.47 -6.26 -11.05
N SER A 136 1.07 -7.52 -11.30
CA SER A 136 0.04 -8.21 -10.51
C SER A 136 0.61 -9.09 -9.40
N ASP A 137 1.94 -9.22 -9.30
CA ASP A 137 2.56 -10.01 -8.24
C ASP A 137 2.35 -9.31 -6.87
N PRO A 138 1.62 -9.94 -5.92
CA PRO A 138 1.41 -9.38 -4.59
C PRO A 138 2.71 -9.10 -3.84
N HIS A 139 3.79 -9.84 -4.11
CA HIS A 139 5.09 -9.63 -3.48
C HIS A 139 5.74 -8.32 -3.95
N GLU A 140 5.66 -8.04 -5.24
CA GLU A 140 6.17 -6.80 -5.85
C GLU A 140 5.34 -5.60 -5.40
N LEU A 141 4.00 -5.72 -5.40
CA LEU A 141 3.11 -4.69 -4.85
C LEU A 141 3.39 -4.41 -3.37
N THR A 142 3.70 -5.44 -2.58
CA THR A 142 4.09 -5.28 -1.18
C THR A 142 5.38 -4.48 -1.05
N ALA A 143 6.39 -4.74 -1.88
CA ALA A 143 7.65 -4.00 -1.84
C ALA A 143 7.44 -2.51 -2.13
N VAL A 144 6.62 -2.20 -3.15
CA VAL A 144 6.24 -0.83 -3.51
C VAL A 144 5.53 -0.11 -2.38
N VAL A 145 4.47 -0.72 -1.83
CA VAL A 145 3.68 -0.12 -0.74
C VAL A 145 4.58 0.14 0.47
N ARG A 146 5.53 -0.75 0.76
CA ARG A 146 6.49 -0.53 1.85
C ARG A 146 7.41 0.66 1.62
N VAL A 147 7.89 0.87 0.39
CA VAL A 147 8.69 2.07 0.06
C VAL A 147 7.85 3.34 0.26
N ALA A 148 6.60 3.36 -0.21
CA ALA A 148 5.69 4.49 0.00
C ALA A 148 5.41 4.75 1.49
N LEU A 149 5.30 3.68 2.30
CA LEU A 149 5.15 3.75 3.76
C LEU A 149 6.48 3.94 4.50
N GLY A 150 7.59 4.18 3.78
CA GLY A 150 8.95 4.22 4.34
C GLY A 150 9.07 5.17 5.53
N ARG A 151 8.45 6.36 5.47
CA ARG A 151 8.44 7.31 6.60
C ARG A 151 7.79 6.73 7.86
N ALA A 152 6.66 6.04 7.72
CA ALA A 152 5.96 5.42 8.85
C ALA A 152 6.76 4.23 9.42
N ILE A 153 7.29 3.37 8.53
CA ILE A 153 8.14 2.23 8.91
C ILE A 153 9.39 2.72 9.66
N THR A 154 10.02 3.77 9.14
CA THR A 154 11.23 4.40 9.70
C THR A 154 10.97 4.96 11.10
N GLN A 155 9.81 5.60 11.34
CA GLN A 155 9.43 6.12 12.65
C GLN A 155 9.02 5.03 13.64
N GLN A 156 8.41 3.95 13.16
CA GLN A 156 8.02 2.81 14.00
C GLN A 156 9.24 2.15 14.67
N TRP A 157 10.32 1.96 13.92
CA TRP A 157 11.51 1.25 14.42
C TRP A 157 12.58 2.16 15.01
N PHE A 158 12.68 3.40 14.53
CA PHE A 158 13.57 4.38 15.13
C PHE A 158 12.80 5.69 15.28
N PRO A 159 12.15 5.92 16.42
CA PRO A 159 11.44 7.16 16.67
C PRO A 159 12.41 8.34 16.76
N GLY A 160 11.98 9.52 16.32
CA GLY A 160 12.78 10.74 16.41
C GLY A 160 13.73 10.98 15.24
N LYS A 161 14.78 11.75 15.50
CA LYS A 161 15.77 12.23 14.50
C LYS A 161 17.20 11.73 14.75
N ASP A 162 17.36 10.83 15.70
CA ASP A 162 18.66 10.31 16.09
C ASP A 162 19.26 9.39 15.00
N GLU A 163 20.54 9.05 15.20
CA GLU A 163 21.27 8.12 14.35
C GLU A 163 20.58 6.74 14.30
N VAL A 164 20.44 6.19 13.09
CA VAL A 164 19.76 4.91 12.84
C VAL A 164 20.78 3.79 12.98
N HIS A 165 20.70 3.06 14.09
CA HIS A 165 21.56 1.91 14.38
C HIS A 165 20.97 0.63 13.79
N VAL A 166 21.65 0.04 12.80
CA VAL A 166 21.19 -1.14 12.07
C VAL A 166 22.25 -2.24 12.00
N ILE A 167 21.78 -3.46 11.79
CA ILE A 167 22.60 -4.56 11.31
C ILE A 167 22.76 -4.39 9.80
N GLY A 168 23.98 -4.52 9.29
CA GLY A 168 24.28 -4.52 7.86
C GLY A 168 24.79 -5.88 7.38
N LEU A 169 24.82 -6.06 6.06
CA LEU A 169 25.62 -7.11 5.42
C LEU A 169 26.98 -6.54 5.06
N ASP A 170 28.01 -7.37 5.13
CA ASP A 170 29.27 -7.01 4.50
C ASP A 170 29.17 -7.09 2.97
N THR A 171 30.06 -6.37 2.30
CA THR A 171 30.03 -6.24 0.84
C THR A 171 30.29 -7.56 0.09
N PRO A 172 31.16 -8.47 0.56
CA PRO A 172 31.30 -9.81 -0.04
C PRO A 172 30.01 -10.63 0.02
N LEU A 173 29.37 -10.73 1.19
CA LEU A 173 28.13 -11.50 1.35
C LEU A 173 26.99 -10.89 0.54
N GLU A 174 26.84 -9.57 0.56
CA GLU A 174 25.81 -8.89 -0.23
C GLU A 174 25.93 -9.23 -1.73
N ARG A 175 27.15 -9.18 -2.27
CA ARG A 175 27.40 -9.54 -3.68
C ARG A 175 27.09 -11.00 -3.98
N LEU A 176 27.47 -11.93 -3.10
CA LEU A 176 27.16 -13.35 -3.26
C LEU A 176 25.65 -13.60 -3.26
N LEU A 177 24.91 -12.96 -2.35
CA LEU A 177 23.45 -13.09 -2.28
C LEU A 177 22.76 -12.50 -3.51
N LEU A 178 23.24 -11.36 -4.02
CA LEU A 178 22.72 -10.75 -5.25
C LEU A 178 22.98 -11.65 -6.48
N GLN A 179 24.15 -12.29 -6.56
CA GLN A 179 24.46 -13.25 -7.63
C GLN A 179 23.57 -14.50 -7.55
N ALA A 180 23.33 -15.03 -6.34
CA ALA A 180 22.45 -16.18 -6.15
C ALA A 180 21.00 -15.90 -6.62
N LEU A 181 20.50 -14.68 -6.38
CA LEU A 181 19.19 -14.26 -6.89
C LEU A 181 19.11 -14.22 -8.42
N GLN A 182 20.17 -13.75 -9.09
CA GLN A 182 20.18 -13.64 -10.55
C GLN A 182 20.39 -14.99 -11.26
N GLY A 183 21.12 -15.91 -10.62
CA GLY A 183 21.47 -17.21 -11.20
C GLY A 183 20.41 -18.30 -11.07
N GLY A 184 19.27 -18.04 -10.40
CA GLY A 184 18.23 -19.05 -10.14
C GLY A 184 18.65 -20.19 -9.20
N GLY A 185 19.88 -20.15 -8.69
CA GLY A 185 20.41 -21.09 -7.72
C GLY A 185 20.03 -20.66 -6.30
N GLY A 186 19.38 -21.55 -5.56
CA GLY A 186 19.10 -21.32 -4.14
C GLY A 186 20.38 -21.12 -3.32
N LEU A 187 20.23 -20.59 -2.10
CA LEU A 187 21.35 -20.45 -1.18
C LEU A 187 21.97 -21.82 -0.89
N GLU A 188 23.29 -21.93 -1.04
CA GLU A 188 24.00 -23.14 -0.63
C GLU A 188 23.75 -23.41 0.87
N PRO A 189 23.50 -24.66 1.28
CA PRO A 189 23.17 -24.96 2.68
C PRO A 189 24.19 -24.43 3.69
N GLY A 190 25.49 -24.57 3.39
CA GLY A 190 26.55 -24.07 4.25
C GLY A 190 26.58 -22.53 4.37
N LEU A 191 26.20 -21.80 3.31
CA LEU A 191 26.05 -20.35 3.36
C LEU A 191 24.81 -19.96 4.16
N ALA A 192 23.70 -20.68 3.98
CA ALA A 192 22.44 -20.45 4.68
C ALA A 192 22.58 -20.62 6.20
N ASP A 193 23.25 -21.69 6.64
CA ASP A 193 23.49 -21.97 8.07
C ASP A 193 24.41 -20.91 8.69
N ARG A 194 25.47 -20.51 7.99
CA ARG A 194 26.35 -19.42 8.43
C ARG A 194 25.61 -18.09 8.51
N LEU A 195 24.78 -17.77 7.53
CA LEU A 195 23.99 -16.56 7.49
C LEU A 195 23.05 -16.50 8.71
N LEU A 196 22.36 -17.60 9.02
CA LEU A 196 21.52 -17.71 10.22
C LEU A 196 22.31 -17.51 11.52
N ALA A 197 23.42 -18.23 11.67
CA ALA A 197 24.26 -18.14 12.87
C ALA A 197 24.82 -16.72 13.08
N GLN A 198 25.35 -16.11 12.03
CA GLN A 198 25.87 -14.74 12.09
C GLN A 198 24.77 -13.70 12.32
N THR A 199 23.56 -13.90 11.78
CA THR A 199 22.42 -13.04 12.07
C THR A 199 22.02 -13.13 13.54
N GLN A 200 22.03 -14.33 14.12
CA GLN A 200 21.74 -14.53 15.54
C GLN A 200 22.80 -13.85 16.44
N GLU A 201 24.09 -13.95 16.09
CA GLU A 201 25.16 -13.23 16.78
C GLU A 201 24.98 -11.70 16.68
N ALA A 202 24.63 -11.19 15.50
CA ALA A 202 24.40 -9.78 15.28
C ALA A 202 23.19 -9.25 16.08
N LEU A 203 22.12 -10.05 16.19
CA LEU A 203 20.97 -9.73 17.02
C LEU A 203 21.35 -9.62 18.50
N SER A 204 22.12 -10.58 19.03
CA SER A 204 22.59 -10.53 20.42
C SER A 204 23.44 -9.29 20.70
N ARG A 205 24.27 -8.86 19.74
CA ARG A 205 25.03 -7.60 19.86
C ARG A 205 24.12 -6.37 19.83
N GLN A 206 23.11 -6.34 18.98
CA GLN A 206 22.14 -5.24 18.97
C GLN A 206 21.38 -5.10 20.28
N GLU A 207 20.97 -6.23 20.85
CA GLU A 207 20.29 -6.26 22.13
C GLU A 207 21.19 -5.72 23.26
N MET A 208 22.47 -6.09 23.29
CA MET A 208 23.44 -5.54 24.25
C MET A 208 23.64 -4.03 24.12
N LEU A 209 23.47 -3.48 22.91
CA LEU A 209 23.56 -2.04 22.64
C LEU A 209 22.23 -1.30 22.86
N GLY A 210 21.16 -2.00 23.26
CA GLY A 210 19.81 -1.44 23.39
C GLY A 210 19.24 -0.91 22.06
N ALA A 211 19.75 -1.39 20.93
CA ALA A 211 19.38 -0.93 19.60
C ALA A 211 18.35 -1.87 18.94
N PRO A 212 17.49 -1.37 18.03
CA PRO A 212 16.45 -2.19 17.41
C PRO A 212 17.03 -3.39 16.62
N PRO A 213 16.32 -4.54 16.57
CA PRO A 213 16.73 -5.74 15.84
C PRO A 213 16.45 -5.61 14.34
N VAL A 214 16.99 -4.56 13.72
CA VAL A 214 16.73 -4.21 12.31
C VAL A 214 17.95 -4.51 11.45
N LEU A 215 17.75 -5.39 10.47
CA LEU A 215 18.69 -5.66 9.38
C LEU A 215 18.34 -4.78 8.18
N LEU A 216 19.28 -3.94 7.77
CA LEU A 216 19.19 -3.09 6.58
C LEU A 216 19.93 -3.76 5.42
N VAL A 217 19.24 -3.91 4.29
CA VAL A 217 19.75 -4.61 3.10
C VAL A 217 19.40 -3.88 1.82
N ASN A 218 20.06 -4.26 0.72
CA ASN A 218 19.62 -3.89 -0.61
C ASN A 218 18.15 -4.25 -0.86
N HIS A 219 17.41 -3.39 -1.56
CA HIS A 219 16.01 -3.59 -1.93
C HIS A 219 15.73 -4.99 -2.52
N ALA A 220 16.58 -5.46 -3.44
CA ALA A 220 16.40 -6.75 -4.10
C ALA A 220 16.53 -7.95 -3.14
N LEU A 221 17.29 -7.80 -2.04
CA LEU A 221 17.52 -8.87 -1.06
C LEU A 221 16.44 -8.94 0.02
N ARG A 222 15.71 -7.84 0.25
CA ARG A 222 14.77 -7.70 1.38
C ARG A 222 13.68 -8.77 1.41
N PRO A 223 12.99 -9.13 0.30
CA PRO A 223 11.97 -10.18 0.32
C PRO A 223 12.56 -11.55 0.68
N LEU A 224 13.69 -11.92 0.06
CA LEU A 224 14.38 -13.19 0.29
C LEU A 224 14.81 -13.32 1.74
N LEU A 225 15.57 -12.34 2.24
CA LEU A 225 16.14 -12.36 3.59
C LEU A 225 15.05 -12.25 4.66
N SER A 226 14.01 -11.46 4.43
CA SER A 226 12.87 -11.41 5.34
C SER A 226 12.17 -12.77 5.46
N ARG A 227 11.98 -13.50 4.35
CA ARG A 227 11.30 -14.80 4.38
C ARG A 227 12.20 -15.87 5.01
N PHE A 228 13.48 -15.85 4.67
CA PHE A 228 14.45 -16.84 5.14
C PHE A 228 14.78 -16.66 6.63
N LEU A 229 15.25 -15.46 7.03
CA LEU A 229 15.74 -15.22 8.38
C LEU A 229 14.62 -15.16 9.42
N ARG A 230 13.49 -14.51 9.10
CA ARG A 230 12.39 -14.37 10.07
C ARG A 230 11.64 -15.67 10.34
N ARG A 231 11.84 -16.70 9.51
CA ARG A 231 11.33 -18.05 9.78
C ARG A 231 11.96 -18.63 11.05
N SER A 232 13.25 -18.39 11.27
CA SER A 232 13.99 -18.86 12.45
C SER A 232 14.17 -17.77 13.52
N LEU A 233 14.11 -16.49 13.13
CA LEU A 233 14.34 -15.31 13.96
C LEU A 233 13.14 -14.34 13.88
N PRO A 234 11.98 -14.65 14.49
CA PRO A 234 10.75 -13.87 14.31
C PRO A 234 10.86 -12.39 14.74
N GLN A 235 11.75 -12.10 15.71
CA GLN A 235 12.05 -10.78 16.23
C GLN A 235 12.86 -9.90 15.27
N LEU A 236 13.52 -10.50 14.28
CA LEU A 236 14.28 -9.75 13.28
C LEU A 236 13.32 -8.97 12.38
N VAL A 237 13.66 -7.70 12.15
CA VAL A 237 13.02 -6.85 11.15
C VAL A 237 13.99 -6.68 9.99
N VAL A 238 13.53 -6.88 8.77
CA VAL A 238 14.35 -6.69 7.57
C VAL A 238 13.79 -5.50 6.78
N LEU A 239 14.58 -4.45 6.65
CA LEU A 239 14.25 -3.24 5.91
C LEU A 239 15.11 -3.10 4.66
N SER A 240 14.52 -2.52 3.63
CA SER A 240 15.22 -2.12 2.41
C SER A 240 15.86 -0.75 2.59
N ASN A 241 17.00 -0.51 1.95
CA ASN A 241 17.60 0.82 1.84
C ASN A 241 16.61 1.88 1.32
N LEU A 242 15.74 1.53 0.36
CA LEU A 242 14.67 2.42 -0.14
C LEU A 242 13.52 2.69 0.84
N GLU A 243 13.41 1.96 1.95
CA GLU A 243 12.36 2.19 2.95
C GLU A 243 12.80 3.18 4.04
N LEU A 244 14.11 3.44 4.17
CA LEU A 244 14.65 4.43 5.08
C LEU A 244 14.61 5.81 4.43
N SER A 245 14.00 6.78 5.10
CA SER A 245 13.94 8.15 4.57
C SER A 245 15.34 8.80 4.53
N ASP A 246 15.66 9.42 3.40
CA ASP A 246 17.01 9.85 2.96
C ASP A 246 17.78 10.84 3.88
N ASN A 247 17.16 11.33 4.96
CA ASN A 247 17.73 12.40 5.80
C ASN A 247 18.23 11.94 7.18
N ARG A 248 18.32 10.63 7.46
CA ARG A 248 18.88 10.14 8.74
C ARG A 248 20.26 9.54 8.55
N HIS A 249 21.16 9.82 9.49
CA HIS A 249 22.48 9.19 9.53
C HIS A 249 22.31 7.71 9.88
N ILE A 250 22.78 6.82 9.00
CA ILE A 250 22.72 5.37 9.18
C ILE A 250 24.07 4.90 9.69
N ARG A 251 24.07 4.15 10.79
CA ARG A 251 25.25 3.52 11.36
C ARG A 251 25.08 2.02 11.48
N MET A 252 25.98 1.28 10.86
CA MET A 252 26.05 -0.17 11.00
C MET A 252 26.73 -0.50 12.34
N THR A 253 25.95 -0.91 13.33
CA THR A 253 26.43 -1.28 14.66
C THR A 253 26.80 -2.76 14.76
N ALA A 254 26.26 -3.58 13.85
CA ALA A 254 26.66 -4.96 13.65
C ALA A 254 26.71 -5.28 12.15
N THR A 255 27.57 -6.23 11.76
CA THR A 255 27.75 -6.64 10.38
C THR A 255 27.74 -8.16 10.29
N ILE A 256 26.97 -8.69 9.34
CA ILE A 256 26.90 -10.12 9.00
C ILE A 256 27.86 -10.37 7.83
N GLY A 257 28.67 -11.43 7.89
CA GLY A 257 29.67 -11.77 6.87
C GLY A 257 31.12 -11.40 7.21
N GLY A 258 31.35 -10.50 8.17
CA GLY A 258 32.68 -9.92 8.46
C GLY A 258 33.72 -10.82 9.14
N LYS A 259 33.73 -12.13 8.89
CA LYS A 259 34.78 -13.08 9.30
C LYS A 259 35.19 -13.98 8.14
#